data_AF-A0A4V1RVH3-F1
#
_entry.id   AF-A0A4V1RVH3-F1
#
_cell.length_a   1.000
_cell.length_b   1.000
_cell.length_c   1.000
_cell.angle_alpha   90.00
_cell.angle_beta   90.00
_cell.angle_gamma   90.00
#
_symmetry.space_group_name_H-M   'P 1'
#
loop_
_entity.id
_entity.type
_entity.pdbx_description
1 polymer ?
#
loop_
_entity_poly.entity_id
_entity_poly.type
_entity_poly.pdbx_seq_one_letter_code
_entity_poly.pdbx_strand_id
1 'polypeptide(L)'
;MIGKVALFGSSFLGAIQYCYYETRTNRSLDRTRLRGELLYAQHVGVSVVTDQRLRQDVKQRLNIEDMADSMKLVAALNDRIRKPVWHQSFSFPIGERPPDEVMLRICQSFARTFGMENNPMVAFRHRDCDHEHFHIVASRVDLDGKNTAKTSFNYREVGRFCRAMEKRHGLMPGTPMNIDSPVKQSDVTTNPARSEQAHTEQRPTTDQTKTVQNPKVRQPRPTL
;
A
#
# COMPACT_ATOMS: atom_id res chain seq x y z
N MET A 1 13.32 -4.56 5.97
CA MET A 1 11.87 -4.68 5.66
C MET A 1 10.95 -4.12 6.75
N ILE A 2 9.84 -3.46 6.38
CA ILE A 2 8.74 -3.04 7.26
C ILE A 2 7.43 -3.63 6.72
N GLY A 3 6.60 -4.21 7.58
CA GLY A 3 5.28 -4.71 7.20
C GLY A 3 4.16 -3.80 7.70
N LYS A 4 3.19 -3.47 6.83
CA LYS A 4 1.98 -2.72 7.22
C LYS A 4 0.72 -3.40 6.69
N VAL A 5 -0.31 -3.49 7.52
CA VAL A 5 -1.65 -3.85 7.03
C VAL A 5 -2.13 -2.68 6.17
N ALA A 6 -2.43 -2.97 4.91
CA ALA A 6 -2.85 -1.95 3.97
C ALA A 6 -4.31 -1.56 4.25
N LEU A 7 -4.57 -0.26 4.27
CA LEU A 7 -5.87 0.33 4.60
C LEU A 7 -6.84 0.35 3.39
N PHE A 8 -6.40 -0.06 2.21
CA PHE A 8 -7.12 0.07 0.95
C PHE A 8 -7.65 -1.28 0.44
N GLY A 9 -8.87 -1.28 -0.12
CA GLY A 9 -9.54 -2.45 -0.69
C GLY A 9 -10.46 -3.15 0.31
N SER A 10 -11.71 -2.69 0.41
CA SER A 10 -12.76 -3.38 1.19
C SER A 10 -13.26 -4.67 0.52
N SER A 11 -12.82 -4.95 -0.72
CA SER A 11 -13.16 -6.14 -1.51
C SER A 11 -11.91 -6.69 -2.20
N PHE A 12 -11.95 -7.98 -2.57
CA PHE A 12 -10.84 -8.63 -3.31
C PHE A 12 -10.51 -7.88 -4.59
N LEU A 13 -11.52 -7.52 -5.39
CA LEU A 13 -11.31 -6.79 -6.63
C LEU A 13 -10.69 -5.41 -6.38
N GLY A 14 -11.16 -4.67 -5.37
CA GLY A 14 -10.61 -3.37 -5.03
C GLY A 14 -9.15 -3.45 -4.56
N ALA A 15 -8.82 -4.45 -3.75
CA ALA A 15 -7.45 -4.68 -3.28
C ALA A 15 -6.51 -5.08 -4.43
N ILE A 16 -6.94 -6.01 -5.30
CA ILE A 16 -6.15 -6.42 -6.47
C ILE A 16 -6.00 -5.26 -7.46
N GLN A 17 -7.05 -4.48 -7.72
CA GLN A 17 -6.97 -3.30 -8.59
C GLN A 17 -5.98 -2.25 -8.08
N TYR A 18 -5.98 -1.99 -6.78
CA TYR A 18 -4.99 -1.10 -6.14
C TYR A 18 -3.55 -1.63 -6.30
N CYS A 19 -3.38 -2.94 -6.21
CA CYS A 19 -2.08 -3.57 -6.42
C CYS A 19 -1.68 -3.59 -7.90
N TYR A 20 -2.63 -3.65 -8.83
CA TYR A 20 -2.34 -3.95 -10.23
C TYR A 20 -2.23 -2.72 -11.12
N TYR A 21 -3.07 -1.69 -10.90
CA TYR A 21 -3.12 -0.49 -11.73
C TYR A 21 -2.44 0.71 -11.06
N GLU A 22 -1.98 1.67 -11.87
CA GLU A 22 -1.54 2.96 -11.37
C GLU A 22 -2.70 3.71 -10.70
N THR A 23 -2.38 4.56 -9.72
CA THR A 23 -3.33 5.47 -9.11
C THR A 23 -3.00 6.89 -9.53
N ARG A 24 -3.97 7.62 -10.07
CA ARG A 24 -3.84 9.02 -10.46
C ARG A 24 -3.74 9.91 -9.23
N THR A 25 -3.32 11.16 -9.44
CA THR A 25 -3.22 12.19 -8.37
C THR A 25 -4.54 12.41 -7.63
N ASN A 26 -5.67 12.30 -8.33
CA ASN A 26 -7.02 12.39 -7.76
C ASN A 26 -7.49 11.09 -7.07
N ARG A 27 -6.59 10.12 -6.84
CA ARG A 27 -6.83 8.80 -6.23
C ARG A 27 -7.72 7.86 -7.04
N SER A 28 -8.07 8.19 -8.28
CA SER A 28 -8.75 7.27 -9.18
C SER A 28 -7.75 6.28 -9.81
N LEU A 29 -8.23 5.07 -10.13
CA LEU A 29 -7.41 4.08 -10.82
C LEU A 29 -7.18 4.48 -12.28
N ASP A 30 -5.94 4.40 -12.73
CA ASP A 30 -5.60 4.45 -14.15
C ASP A 30 -5.54 3.05 -14.74
N ARG A 31 -6.67 2.60 -15.27
CA ARG A 31 -6.80 1.26 -15.88
C ARG A 31 -6.08 1.10 -17.22
N THR A 32 -5.42 2.16 -17.71
CA THR A 32 -4.61 2.11 -18.93
C THR A 32 -3.14 1.79 -18.64
N ARG A 33 -2.74 1.80 -17.36
CA ARG A 33 -1.37 1.64 -16.92
C ARG A 33 -1.24 0.60 -15.81
N LEU A 34 -0.35 -0.35 -16.04
CA LEU A 34 -0.04 -1.40 -15.07
C LEU A 34 1.05 -0.92 -14.12
N ARG A 35 0.83 -1.15 -12.83
CA ARG A 35 1.73 -0.80 -11.72
C ARG A 35 2.35 -2.04 -11.09
N GLY A 36 1.55 -3.08 -10.91
CA GLY A 36 1.93 -4.30 -10.20
C GLY A 36 2.33 -5.43 -11.13
N GLU A 37 3.51 -5.98 -10.88
CA GLU A 37 3.95 -7.25 -11.46
C GLU A 37 3.50 -8.39 -10.56
N LEU A 38 2.82 -9.41 -11.10
CA LEU A 38 2.43 -10.59 -10.31
C LEU A 38 3.68 -11.34 -9.86
N LEU A 39 3.84 -11.47 -8.55
CA LEU A 39 4.98 -12.13 -7.90
C LEU A 39 4.62 -13.55 -7.45
N TYR A 40 3.40 -13.76 -6.98
CA TYR A 40 2.99 -15.01 -6.35
C TYR A 40 1.47 -15.22 -6.50
N ALA A 41 1.06 -16.47 -6.69
CA ALA A 41 -0.34 -16.88 -6.64
C ALA A 41 -0.44 -18.30 -6.05
N GLN A 42 -1.37 -18.52 -5.14
CA GLN A 42 -1.75 -19.82 -4.61
C GLN A 42 -3.27 -19.91 -4.54
N HIS A 43 -3.82 -21.08 -4.87
CA HIS A 43 -5.27 -21.36 -4.83
C HIS A 43 -6.12 -20.30 -5.55
N VAL A 44 -5.55 -19.67 -6.58
CA VAL A 44 -6.17 -18.64 -7.43
C VAL A 44 -5.72 -18.91 -8.86
N GLY A 45 -6.69 -19.10 -9.77
CA GLY A 45 -6.40 -19.24 -11.19
C GLY A 45 -5.85 -17.93 -11.76
N VAL A 46 -4.80 -18.01 -12.56
CA VAL A 46 -4.20 -16.85 -13.24
C VAL A 46 -4.41 -17.02 -14.74
N SER A 47 -5.22 -16.13 -15.31
CA SER A 47 -5.46 -16.05 -16.74
C SER A 47 -5.15 -14.64 -17.25
N VAL A 48 -4.96 -14.51 -18.56
CA VAL A 48 -4.74 -13.23 -19.22
C VAL A 48 -5.86 -12.93 -20.21
N VAL A 49 -6.19 -11.66 -20.37
CA VAL A 49 -7.19 -11.16 -21.30
C VAL A 49 -6.61 -10.05 -22.15
N THR A 50 -7.08 -9.96 -23.40
CA THR A 50 -6.77 -8.82 -24.27
C THR A 50 -7.52 -7.59 -23.79
N ASP A 51 -6.82 -6.46 -23.65
CA ASP A 51 -7.42 -5.18 -23.25
C ASP A 51 -6.88 -4.06 -24.13
N GLN A 52 -7.73 -3.56 -25.03
CA GLN A 52 -7.36 -2.53 -26.02
C GLN A 52 -7.16 -1.14 -25.39
N ARG A 53 -7.51 -0.96 -24.10
CA ARG A 53 -7.36 0.33 -23.39
C ARG A 53 -5.95 0.54 -22.85
N LEU A 54 -5.13 -0.52 -22.80
CA LEU A 54 -3.75 -0.44 -22.36
C LEU A 54 -2.91 0.35 -23.38
N ARG A 55 -1.78 0.91 -22.92
CA ARG A 55 -0.84 1.62 -23.80
C ARG A 55 -0.31 0.71 -24.90
N GLN A 56 0.05 1.31 -26.03
CA GLN A 56 0.17 0.65 -27.35
C GLN A 56 1.08 -0.58 -27.39
N ASP A 57 2.05 -0.66 -26.48
CA ASP A 57 3.05 -1.71 -26.33
C ASP A 57 2.55 -2.95 -25.55
N VAL A 58 1.50 -2.82 -24.73
CA VAL A 58 0.94 -3.91 -23.94
C VAL A 58 -0.53 -4.11 -24.33
N LYS A 59 -0.86 -5.27 -24.91
CA LYS A 59 -2.26 -5.60 -25.30
C LYS A 59 -2.93 -6.65 -24.42
N GLN A 60 -2.18 -7.26 -23.50
CA GLN A 60 -2.67 -8.29 -22.60
C GLN A 60 -2.45 -7.87 -21.15
N ARG A 61 -3.37 -8.26 -20.28
CA ARG A 61 -3.28 -8.08 -18.82
C ARG A 61 -3.79 -9.31 -18.10
N LEU A 62 -3.48 -9.43 -16.81
CA LEU A 62 -4.13 -10.38 -15.93
C LEU A 62 -5.64 -10.16 -15.89
N ASN A 63 -6.39 -11.25 -15.85
CA ASN A 63 -7.83 -11.26 -15.59
C ASN A 63 -8.10 -11.12 -14.09
N ILE A 64 -7.85 -9.93 -13.56
CA ILE A 64 -8.00 -9.65 -12.13
C ILE A 64 -9.45 -9.78 -11.64
N GLU A 65 -10.42 -9.66 -12.54
CA GLU A 65 -11.83 -9.90 -12.26
C GLU A 65 -12.07 -11.37 -11.90
N ASP A 66 -11.60 -12.29 -12.74
CA ASP A 66 -11.67 -13.75 -12.51
C ASP A 66 -10.90 -14.17 -11.25
N MET A 67 -9.70 -13.63 -11.05
CA MET A 67 -8.93 -13.83 -9.82
C MET A 67 -9.74 -13.41 -8.58
N ALA A 68 -10.32 -12.20 -8.59
CA ALA A 68 -11.11 -11.70 -7.47
C ALA A 68 -12.38 -12.52 -7.24
N ASP A 69 -13.05 -12.96 -8.30
CA ASP A 69 -14.28 -13.74 -8.20
C ASP A 69 -14.00 -15.14 -7.63
N SER A 70 -12.91 -15.80 -8.03
CA SER A 70 -12.50 -17.08 -7.42
C SER A 70 -12.24 -16.94 -5.91
N MET A 71 -11.59 -15.85 -5.47
CA MET A 71 -11.38 -15.56 -4.05
C MET A 71 -12.69 -15.27 -3.31
N LYS A 72 -13.65 -14.59 -3.94
CA LYS A 72 -14.98 -14.35 -3.37
C LYS A 72 -15.77 -15.64 -3.18
N LEU A 73 -15.67 -16.59 -4.13
CA LEU A 73 -16.36 -17.88 -4.03
C LEU A 73 -15.88 -18.66 -2.80
N VAL A 74 -14.57 -18.71 -2.57
CA VAL A 74 -14.01 -19.35 -1.37
C VAL A 74 -14.43 -18.61 -0.10
N ALA A 75 -14.40 -17.27 -0.10
CA ALA A 75 -14.86 -16.49 1.05
C ALA A 75 -16.34 -16.73 1.38
N ALA A 76 -17.19 -16.99 0.38
CA ALA A 76 -18.60 -17.27 0.56
C ALA A 76 -18.89 -18.61 1.27
N LEU A 77 -17.90 -19.49 1.40
CA LEU A 77 -18.00 -20.71 2.22
C LEU A 77 -18.23 -20.39 3.72
N ASN A 78 -17.98 -19.14 4.15
CA ASN A 78 -18.20 -18.71 5.53
C ASN A 78 -18.73 -17.27 5.63
N ASP A 79 -20.04 -17.14 5.56
CA ASP A 79 -20.79 -15.87 5.59
C ASP A 79 -20.64 -15.05 6.90
N ARG A 80 -20.20 -15.70 7.99
CA ARG A 80 -19.92 -15.05 9.28
C ARG A 80 -18.75 -14.07 9.18
N ILE A 81 -17.85 -14.26 8.21
CA ILE A 81 -16.67 -13.41 8.02
C ILE A 81 -17.01 -12.19 7.16
N ARG A 82 -17.49 -11.13 7.80
CA ARG A 82 -17.92 -9.88 7.11
C ARG A 82 -16.79 -9.11 6.39
N LYS A 83 -15.54 -9.33 6.79
CA LYS A 83 -14.35 -8.72 6.17
C LYS A 83 -13.38 -9.83 5.78
N PRO A 84 -13.59 -10.50 4.63
CA PRO A 84 -12.83 -11.69 4.25
C PRO A 84 -11.47 -11.37 3.63
N VAL A 85 -11.19 -10.11 3.29
CA VAL A 85 -9.94 -9.71 2.64
C VAL A 85 -8.86 -9.43 3.69
N TRP A 86 -7.67 -9.96 3.47
CA TRP A 86 -6.44 -9.57 4.14
C TRP A 86 -5.50 -8.92 3.12
N HIS A 87 -5.09 -7.68 3.36
CA HIS A 87 -4.19 -6.94 2.49
C HIS A 87 -2.98 -6.46 3.30
N GLN A 88 -1.79 -6.95 2.94
CA GLN A 88 -0.54 -6.72 3.68
C GLN A 88 0.53 -6.22 2.72
N SER A 89 1.22 -5.14 3.06
CA SER A 89 2.39 -4.68 2.32
C SER A 89 3.68 -4.95 3.08
N PHE A 90 4.77 -5.11 2.33
CA PHE A 90 6.12 -5.24 2.84
C PHE A 90 7.05 -4.35 2.02
N SER A 91 7.74 -3.42 2.68
CA SER A 91 8.66 -2.47 2.06
C SER A 91 10.10 -2.78 2.45
N PHE A 92 11.02 -2.82 1.49
CA PHE A 92 12.44 -2.94 1.74
C PHE A 92 13.07 -1.56 2.03
N PRO A 93 14.25 -1.48 2.67
CA PRO A 93 15.00 -0.23 2.78
C PRO A 93 15.35 0.34 1.39
N ILE A 94 15.51 1.67 1.31
CA ILE A 94 15.89 2.36 0.07
C ILE A 94 17.20 1.75 -0.46
N GLY A 95 17.23 1.45 -1.76
CA GLY A 95 18.38 0.84 -2.43
C GLY A 95 18.46 -0.69 -2.33
N GLU A 96 17.70 -1.33 -1.44
CA GLU A 96 17.62 -2.80 -1.39
C GLU A 96 16.63 -3.31 -2.45
N ARG A 97 17.10 -4.20 -3.33
CA ARG A 97 16.31 -4.81 -4.41
C ARG A 97 16.42 -6.34 -4.36
N PRO A 98 15.65 -7.00 -3.48
CA PRO A 98 15.72 -8.45 -3.35
C PRO A 98 15.30 -9.14 -4.66
N PRO A 99 15.94 -10.26 -5.04
CA PRO A 99 15.49 -11.07 -6.16
C PRO A 99 14.06 -11.59 -5.98
N ASP A 100 13.36 -11.84 -7.08
CA ASP A 100 11.98 -12.37 -7.11
C ASP A 100 11.85 -13.64 -6.26
N GLU A 101 12.85 -14.52 -6.33
CA GLU A 101 12.89 -15.76 -5.55
C GLU A 101 12.86 -15.49 -4.04
N VAL A 102 13.54 -14.45 -3.56
CA VAL A 102 13.52 -14.08 -2.14
C VAL A 102 12.13 -13.58 -1.77
N MET A 103 11.53 -12.69 -2.56
CA MET A 103 10.18 -12.18 -2.27
C MET A 103 9.12 -13.29 -2.33
N LEU A 104 9.26 -14.26 -3.25
CA LEU A 104 8.41 -15.45 -3.33
C LEU A 104 8.54 -16.32 -2.07
N ARG A 105 9.76 -16.59 -1.60
CA ARG A 105 9.99 -17.33 -0.35
C ARG A 105 9.43 -16.60 0.87
N ILE A 106 9.43 -15.27 0.87
CA ILE A 106 8.75 -14.47 1.89
C ILE A 106 7.24 -14.67 1.82
N CYS A 107 6.61 -14.65 0.63
CA CYS A 107 5.18 -14.91 0.47
C CYS A 107 4.78 -16.30 0.99
N GLN A 108 5.53 -17.34 0.67
CA GLN A 108 5.28 -18.70 1.19
C GLN A 108 5.47 -18.78 2.71
N SER A 109 6.49 -18.11 3.24
CA SER A 109 6.73 -18.07 4.69
C SER A 109 5.68 -17.27 5.42
N PHE A 110 5.12 -16.24 4.79
CA PHE A 110 3.96 -15.50 5.28
C PHE A 110 2.75 -16.43 5.39
N ALA A 111 2.42 -17.17 4.33
CA ALA A 111 1.32 -18.13 4.36
C ALA A 111 1.45 -19.13 5.53
N ARG A 112 2.63 -19.75 5.70
CA ARG A 112 2.93 -20.65 6.83
C ARG A 112 2.77 -19.97 8.19
N THR A 113 3.42 -18.82 8.38
CA THR A 113 3.49 -18.14 9.69
C THR A 113 2.10 -17.68 10.15
N PHE A 114 1.26 -17.23 9.22
CA PHE A 114 -0.07 -16.68 9.51
C PHE A 114 -1.21 -17.69 9.30
N GLY A 115 -0.90 -18.97 9.05
CA GLY A 115 -1.88 -20.05 8.90
C GLY A 115 -2.70 -19.98 7.60
N MET A 116 -2.17 -19.32 6.56
CA MET A 116 -2.84 -19.03 5.29
C MET A 116 -2.37 -19.94 4.14
N GLU A 117 -1.78 -21.10 4.43
CA GLU A 117 -1.27 -22.03 3.40
C GLU A 117 -2.37 -22.59 2.49
N ASN A 118 -3.58 -22.75 3.02
CA ASN A 118 -4.74 -23.24 2.29
C ASN A 118 -5.69 -22.12 1.86
N ASN A 119 -5.26 -20.85 1.95
CA ASN A 119 -6.08 -19.70 1.60
C ASN A 119 -5.75 -19.23 0.18
N PRO A 120 -6.75 -18.83 -0.63
CA PRO A 120 -6.50 -18.05 -1.84
C PRO A 120 -5.64 -16.83 -1.54
N MET A 121 -4.51 -16.68 -2.22
CA MET A 121 -3.59 -15.57 -2.00
C MET A 121 -2.81 -15.22 -3.26
N VAL A 122 -2.66 -13.92 -3.50
CA VAL A 122 -1.86 -13.37 -4.60
C VAL A 122 -0.94 -12.28 -4.07
N ALA A 123 0.21 -12.08 -4.72
CA ALA A 123 1.12 -11.00 -4.39
C ALA A 123 1.59 -10.24 -5.62
N PHE A 124 1.74 -8.93 -5.48
CA PHE A 124 2.22 -8.03 -6.53
C PHE A 124 3.43 -7.24 -6.05
N ARG A 125 4.49 -7.22 -6.86
CA ARG A 125 5.66 -6.34 -6.66
C ARG A 125 5.37 -4.97 -7.25
N HIS A 126 5.90 -3.95 -6.57
CA HIS A 126 5.92 -2.55 -6.98
C HIS A 126 7.35 -1.99 -6.97
N ARG A 127 7.64 -1.18 -7.99
CA ARG A 127 8.93 -0.48 -8.20
C ARG A 127 8.73 1.02 -8.48
N ASP A 128 7.55 1.54 -8.13
CA ASP A 128 7.08 2.88 -8.47
C ASP A 128 7.48 3.95 -7.44
N CYS A 129 8.24 3.58 -6.41
CA CYS A 129 8.83 4.50 -5.43
C CYS A 129 10.30 4.15 -5.15
N ASP A 130 10.97 4.97 -4.34
CA ASP A 130 12.42 4.84 -4.03
C ASP A 130 12.80 3.54 -3.32
N HIS A 131 11.81 2.79 -2.85
CA HIS A 131 11.99 1.48 -2.23
C HIS A 131 11.12 0.43 -2.91
N GLU A 132 11.70 -0.72 -3.21
CA GLU A 132 10.88 -1.85 -3.67
C GLU A 132 9.97 -2.31 -2.54
N HIS A 133 8.74 -2.65 -2.91
CA HIS A 133 7.77 -3.19 -1.99
C HIS A 133 6.86 -4.16 -2.70
N PHE A 134 6.17 -5.00 -1.95
CA PHE A 134 5.17 -5.90 -2.50
C PHE A 134 3.96 -5.94 -1.59
N HIS A 135 2.82 -6.27 -2.20
CA HIS A 135 1.54 -6.41 -1.55
C HIS A 135 1.05 -7.83 -1.67
N ILE A 136 0.56 -8.38 -0.56
CA ILE A 136 -0.16 -9.65 -0.49
C ILE A 136 -1.64 -9.34 -0.32
N VAL A 137 -2.48 -9.92 -1.17
CA VAL A 137 -3.94 -9.97 -1.01
C VAL A 137 -4.34 -11.43 -0.79
N ALA A 138 -4.92 -11.73 0.36
CA ALA A 138 -5.33 -13.08 0.74
C ALA A 138 -6.79 -13.12 1.19
N SER A 139 -7.45 -14.25 0.99
CA SER A 139 -8.68 -14.56 1.70
C SER A 139 -8.36 -14.94 3.14
N ARG A 140 -9.18 -14.52 4.10
CA ARG A 140 -9.15 -14.99 5.49
C ARG A 140 -9.82 -16.36 5.66
N VAL A 141 -10.62 -16.76 4.68
CA VAL A 141 -11.31 -18.04 4.60
C VAL A 141 -10.50 -18.97 3.70
N ASP A 142 -10.20 -20.17 4.20
CA ASP A 142 -9.50 -21.20 3.43
C ASP A 142 -10.44 -22.01 2.54
N LEU A 143 -9.89 -22.95 1.77
CA LEU A 143 -10.67 -23.82 0.88
C LEU A 143 -11.68 -24.73 1.62
N ASP A 144 -11.56 -24.90 2.95
CA ASP A 144 -12.52 -25.65 3.78
C ASP A 144 -13.61 -24.75 4.41
N GLY A 145 -13.61 -23.44 4.12
CA GLY A 145 -14.51 -22.48 4.76
C GLY A 145 -14.10 -22.06 6.17
N LYS A 146 -12.89 -22.39 6.64
CA LYS A 146 -12.40 -22.00 7.97
C LYS A 146 -11.78 -20.61 7.92
N ASN A 147 -12.05 -19.80 8.95
CA ASN A 147 -11.34 -18.54 9.15
C ASN A 147 -9.98 -18.82 9.78
N THR A 148 -8.91 -18.69 8.99
CA THR A 148 -7.54 -18.99 9.44
C THR A 148 -6.79 -17.75 9.91
N ALA A 149 -7.26 -16.56 9.53
CA ALA A 149 -6.64 -15.29 9.91
C ALA A 149 -6.94 -14.92 11.37
N LYS A 150 -5.90 -15.01 12.21
CA LYS A 150 -5.93 -14.55 13.61
C LYS A 150 -5.88 -13.02 13.67
N THR A 151 -7.02 -12.38 13.92
CA THR A 151 -7.15 -10.92 13.87
C THR A 151 -6.47 -10.14 15.01
N SER A 152 -6.10 -10.78 16.12
CA SER A 152 -5.71 -10.12 17.36
C SER A 152 -4.20 -9.85 17.52
N PHE A 153 -3.33 -10.25 16.59
CA PHE A 153 -1.87 -10.23 16.81
C PHE A 153 -1.03 -9.66 15.65
N ASN A 154 -1.67 -8.99 14.69
CA ASN A 154 -1.04 -8.71 13.39
C ASN A 154 0.23 -7.83 13.45
N TYR A 155 0.26 -6.72 14.18
CA TYR A 155 1.36 -5.77 14.05
C TYR A 155 2.67 -6.32 14.64
N ARG A 156 2.60 -6.89 15.84
CA ARG A 156 3.76 -7.48 16.51
C ARG A 156 4.25 -8.74 15.80
N GLU A 157 3.33 -9.60 15.34
CA GLU A 157 3.69 -10.81 14.60
C GLU A 157 4.29 -10.48 13.24
N VAL A 158 3.75 -9.50 12.52
CA VAL A 158 4.33 -8.99 11.27
C VAL A 158 5.72 -8.41 11.52
N GLY A 159 5.92 -7.66 12.61
CA GLY A 159 7.25 -7.17 13.00
C GLY A 159 8.26 -8.30 13.23
N ARG A 160 7.87 -9.33 14.00
CA ARG A 160 8.69 -10.53 14.25
C ARG A 160 8.98 -11.28 12.96
N PHE A 161 7.97 -11.43 12.10
CA PHE A 161 8.09 -12.04 10.79
C PHE A 161 9.10 -11.28 9.92
N CYS A 162 9.03 -9.94 9.87
CA CYS A 162 9.98 -9.13 9.12
C CYS A 162 11.42 -9.37 9.56
N ARG A 163 11.69 -9.31 10.88
CA ARG A 163 13.03 -9.59 11.43
C ARG A 163 13.51 -11.01 11.12
N ALA A 164 12.62 -11.99 11.18
CA ALA A 164 12.95 -13.38 10.86
C ALA A 164 13.29 -13.57 9.38
N MET A 165 12.55 -12.91 8.46
CA MET A 165 12.82 -12.96 7.03
C MET A 165 14.12 -12.25 6.67
N GLU A 166 14.39 -11.10 7.29
CA GLU A 166 15.65 -10.38 7.09
C GLU A 166 16.86 -11.25 7.48
N LYS A 167 16.82 -11.85 8.67
CA LYS A 167 17.87 -12.77 9.12
C LYS A 167 18.02 -13.98 8.21
N ARG A 168 16.91 -14.57 7.77
CA ARG A 168 16.91 -15.79 6.92
C ARG A 168 17.49 -15.55 5.54
N HIS A 169 17.25 -14.36 4.97
CA HIS A 169 17.59 -14.05 3.58
C HIS A 169 18.75 -13.07 3.44
N GLY A 170 19.39 -12.67 4.55
CA GLY A 170 20.49 -11.72 4.54
C GLY A 170 20.07 -10.32 4.10
N LEU A 171 18.83 -9.92 4.39
CA LEU A 171 18.30 -8.61 4.00
C LEU A 171 18.68 -7.53 5.02
N MET A 172 18.71 -6.29 4.54
CA MET A 172 18.92 -5.12 5.36
C MET A 172 17.79 -4.97 6.39
N PRO A 173 18.12 -4.82 7.69
CA PRO A 173 17.13 -4.52 8.71
C PRO A 173 16.36 -3.24 8.36
N GLY A 174 15.04 -3.32 8.30
CA GLY A 174 14.20 -2.13 8.14
C GLY A 174 14.09 -1.34 9.45
N THR A 175 13.50 -0.15 9.40
CA THR A 175 13.14 0.61 10.60
C THR A 175 12.38 -0.29 11.59
N PRO A 176 12.74 -0.29 12.88
CA PRO A 176 12.04 -1.08 13.88
C PRO A 176 10.54 -0.75 13.88
N MET A 177 9.70 -1.78 13.81
CA MET A 177 8.28 -1.63 14.12
C MET A 177 8.16 -1.46 15.64
N ASN A 178 7.35 -0.51 16.12
CA ASN A 178 7.25 -0.22 17.55
C ASN A 178 6.41 -1.33 18.23
N ILE A 179 7.08 -2.36 18.75
CA ILE A 179 6.46 -3.60 19.23
C ILE A 179 5.88 -3.46 20.66
N ASP A 180 6.34 -2.48 21.44
CA ASP A 180 6.08 -2.38 22.88
C ASP A 180 5.15 -1.23 23.28
N SER A 181 4.72 -0.40 22.33
CA SER A 181 3.69 0.62 22.61
C SER A 181 2.30 -0.03 22.60
N PRO A 182 1.43 0.24 23.60
CA PRO A 182 0.05 -0.21 23.53
C PRO A 182 -0.55 0.37 22.25
N VAL A 183 -0.99 -0.50 21.33
CA VAL A 183 -1.71 -0.08 20.14
C VAL A 183 -3.03 0.53 20.65
N LYS A 184 -3.06 1.85 20.82
CA LYS A 184 -4.33 2.57 20.73
C LYS A 184 -4.78 2.36 19.31
N GLN A 185 -5.79 1.51 19.13
CA GLN A 185 -6.63 1.53 17.95
C GLN A 185 -7.42 2.85 18.02
N SER A 186 -6.74 3.98 17.83
CA SER A 186 -7.36 5.29 17.80
C SER A 186 -8.00 5.47 16.44
N ASP A 187 -9.27 5.84 16.48
CA ASP A 187 -10.11 6.15 15.34
C ASP A 187 -9.42 6.98 14.26
N VAL A 188 -9.65 6.56 13.01
CA VAL A 188 -10.05 7.42 11.88
C VAL A 188 -9.46 8.83 11.89
N THR A 189 -8.33 9.08 11.21
CA THR A 189 -8.19 10.20 10.24
C THR A 189 -6.97 9.99 9.33
N THR A 190 -7.06 10.59 8.15
CA THR A 190 -6.24 10.51 6.95
C THR A 190 -4.72 10.75 7.05
N ASN A 191 -3.98 10.01 6.20
CA ASN A 191 -2.73 10.33 5.45
C ASN A 191 -1.52 9.43 5.74
N PRO A 192 -0.84 9.00 4.65
CA PRO A 192 0.55 9.39 4.49
C PRO A 192 0.82 9.80 3.03
N ALA A 193 0.89 11.11 2.80
CA ALA A 193 1.50 11.70 1.60
C ALA A 193 2.10 13.05 2.00
N ARG A 194 3.23 13.04 2.72
CA ARG A 194 4.27 14.08 2.70
C ARG A 194 5.34 13.85 3.76
N SER A 195 6.59 13.84 3.29
CA SER A 195 7.87 14.28 3.89
C SER A 195 8.93 13.45 3.16
N GLU A 196 9.92 13.99 2.45
CA GLU A 196 10.67 15.23 2.65
C GLU A 196 11.20 15.75 1.30
N GLN A 197 10.84 16.99 0.95
CA GLN A 197 11.70 17.90 0.19
C GLN A 197 11.68 19.20 0.97
N ALA A 198 12.77 19.52 1.67
CA ALA A 198 13.02 20.83 2.22
C ALA A 198 14.36 21.31 1.65
N HIS A 199 14.25 22.16 0.63
CA HIS A 199 15.34 22.94 0.06
C HIS A 199 15.67 24.06 1.06
N THR A 200 16.92 24.16 1.47
CA THR A 200 17.43 25.26 2.28
C THR A 200 17.76 26.43 1.35
N GLU A 201 16.93 27.47 1.34
CA GLU A 201 17.34 28.79 0.89
C GLU A 201 17.36 29.75 2.09
N GLN A 202 18.57 30.21 2.40
CA GLN A 202 18.85 31.23 3.41
C GLN A 202 18.47 32.60 2.83
N ARG A 203 17.59 33.33 3.52
CA ARG A 203 17.40 34.78 3.29
C ARG A 203 18.40 35.57 4.15
N PRO A 204 19.09 36.59 3.61
CA PRO A 204 19.83 37.51 4.43
C PRO A 204 18.92 38.60 5.00
N THR A 205 19.27 38.99 6.23
CA THR A 205 18.73 40.07 7.04
C THR A 205 19.24 41.43 6.59
N THR A 206 18.42 42.48 6.65
CA THR A 206 18.85 43.81 7.12
C THR A 206 17.67 44.67 7.55
N ASP A 207 18.00 45.69 8.33
CA ASP A 207 17.31 46.22 9.49
C ASP A 207 17.24 47.76 9.38
N GLN A 208 16.19 48.37 9.95
CA GLN A 208 16.07 49.77 10.42
C GLN A 208 16.21 50.93 9.37
N THR A 209 15.57 52.12 9.42
CA THR A 209 14.99 52.98 10.47
C THR A 209 14.30 54.23 9.84
N LYS A 210 13.23 54.76 10.50
CA LYS A 210 12.75 56.19 10.69
C LYS A 210 12.47 57.06 9.41
N THR A 211 11.59 58.07 9.31
CA THR A 211 11.09 59.18 10.17
C THR A 211 9.97 59.91 9.35
N VAL A 212 8.74 60.16 9.86
CA VAL A 212 8.16 61.48 10.31
C VAL A 212 7.27 62.31 9.32
N GLN A 213 6.09 62.69 9.85
CA GLN A 213 5.19 63.85 9.64
C GLN A 213 4.22 64.04 8.43
N ASN A 214 2.99 64.38 8.83
CA ASN A 214 1.78 64.89 8.13
C ASN A 214 1.86 66.45 8.00
N PRO A 215 0.92 67.27 7.40
CA PRO A 215 -0.53 67.05 7.20
C PRO A 215 -1.26 67.74 5.97
N LYS A 216 -2.55 67.35 5.78
CA LYS A 216 -3.78 68.08 5.33
C LYS A 216 -3.77 69.16 4.22
N VAL A 217 -4.66 69.01 3.21
CA VAL A 217 -5.56 70.04 2.61
C VAL A 217 -6.79 69.34 1.97
N ARG A 218 -8.00 69.36 2.57
CA ARG A 218 -9.21 70.21 2.34
C ARG A 218 -9.84 70.21 0.91
N GLN A 219 -11.11 69.77 0.84
CA GLN A 219 -12.01 69.80 -0.33
C GLN A 219 -12.51 71.22 -0.69
N PRO A 220 -13.21 71.37 -1.83
CA PRO A 220 -14.65 71.63 -1.74
C PRO A 220 -15.55 70.93 -2.80
N ARG A 221 -16.82 70.67 -2.42
CA ARG A 221 -18.04 70.58 -3.26
C ARG A 221 -18.59 72.01 -3.48
N PRO A 222 -19.46 72.37 -4.48
CA PRO A 222 -20.79 71.75 -4.68
C PRO A 222 -21.47 71.85 -6.07
N THR A 223 -22.69 71.25 -6.15
CA THR A 223 -23.91 71.56 -6.98
C THR A 223 -23.83 71.48 -8.51
N LEU A 224 -24.76 70.87 -9.25
CA LEU A 224 -26.22 70.67 -9.09
C LEU A 224 -26.64 69.19 -9.10
#